data_AF-A0A0B6Z394-F1
#
_entry.id   AF-A0A0B6Z394-F1
#
_cell.length_a   1.000
_cell.length_b   1.000
_cell.length_c   1.000
_cell.angle_alpha   90.00
_cell.angle_beta   90.00
_cell.angle_gamma   90.00
#
_symmetry.space_group_name_H-M   'P 1'
#
loop_
_entity.id
_entity.type
_entity.pdbx_description
1 polymer ?
#
loop_
_entity_poly.entity_id
_entity_poly.type
_entity_poly.pdbx_seq_one_letter_code
_entity_poly.pdbx_strand_id
1 'polypeptide(L)'
;LFVLFNDAFLMQTTNMALFPLETLWVESGTSDGENSTAITIISPEERLDLVASTPTEKAEWLIALNSTISKILTRRKSLPCFHDSGERFTPPIIRHASHTFVKPGIYKDATYSGTW
;
A
#
# COMPACT_ATOMS: atom_id res chain seq x y z
N LEU A 1 5.13 11.15 11.12
CA LEU A 1 4.46 10.05 11.84
C LEU A 1 3.74 9.18 10.81
N PHE A 2 3.84 7.86 10.94
CA PHE A 2 3.14 6.90 10.07
C PHE A 2 2.28 5.99 10.94
N VAL A 3 1.04 5.75 10.50
CA VAL A 3 0.10 4.86 11.20
C VAL A 3 -0.58 3.96 10.19
N LEU A 4 -0.53 2.65 10.41
CA LEU A 4 -1.24 1.66 9.61
C LEU A 4 -2.53 1.24 10.33
N PHE A 5 -3.67 1.57 9.73
CA PHE A 5 -4.97 1.06 10.14
C PHE A 5 -5.32 -0.21 9.36
N ASN A 6 -6.45 -0.82 9.68
CA ASN A 6 -6.91 -2.03 8.99
C ASN A 6 -7.37 -1.79 7.54
N ASP A 7 -7.71 -0.55 7.20
CA ASP A 7 -8.33 -0.14 5.94
C ASP A 7 -7.61 1.03 5.26
N ALA A 8 -6.80 1.80 6.01
CA ALA A 8 -6.03 2.92 5.47
C ALA A 8 -4.61 3.03 6.06
N PHE A 9 -3.71 3.65 5.30
CA PHE A 9 -2.40 4.09 5.75
C PHE A 9 -2.41 5.61 5.93
N LEU A 10 -1.97 6.09 7.08
CA LEU A 10 -1.90 7.51 7.40
C LEU A 10 -0.46 7.97 7.45
N MET A 11 -0.18 9.05 6.73
CA MET A 11 1.05 9.81 6.83
C MET A 11 0.73 11.20 7.39
N GLN A 12 1.42 11.57 8.47
CA GLN A 12 1.36 12.91 9.03
C GLN A 12 2.76 13.54 9.00
N THR A 13 2.91 14.55 8.15
CA THR A 13 4.10 15.40 8.06
C THR A 13 3.71 16.82 8.48
N THR A 14 3.80 17.80 7.59
CA THR A 14 3.17 19.12 7.74
C THR A 14 1.68 19.07 7.44
N ASN A 15 1.29 18.19 6.50
CA ASN A 15 -0.09 17.91 6.14
C ASN A 15 -0.43 16.44 6.43
N MET A 16 -1.72 16.19 6.65
CA MET A 16 -2.25 14.85 6.88
C MET A 16 -2.71 14.24 5.55
N ALA A 17 -2.18 13.07 5.21
CA ALA A 17 -2.56 12.31 4.03
C ALA A 17 -3.02 10.91 4.44
N LEU A 18 -4.22 10.52 3.99
CA LEU A 18 -4.83 9.23 4.27
C LEU A 18 -4.99 8.46 2.95
N PHE A 19 -4.43 7.25 2.90
CA PHE A 19 -4.42 6.41 1.71
C PHE A 19 -5.19 5.12 1.97
N PRO A 20 -6.28 4.83 1.23
CA PRO A 20 -6.96 3.55 1.30
C PRO A 20 -6.02 2.40 0.93
N LEU A 21 -5.94 1.34 1.75
CA LEU A 21 -4.99 0.24 1.52
C LEU A 21 -5.25 -0.51 0.21
N GLU A 22 -6.48 -0.47 -0.29
CA GLU A 22 -6.86 -1.09 -1.55
C GLU A 22 -6.24 -0.45 -2.79
N THR A 23 -5.80 0.81 -2.67
CA THR A 23 -5.16 1.57 -3.75
C THR A 23 -3.63 1.60 -3.63
N LEU A 24 -3.07 0.96 -2.60
CA LEU A 24 -1.64 1.02 -2.32
C LEU A 24 -0.87 -0.16 -2.86
N TRP A 25 0.31 0.12 -3.39
CA TRP A 25 1.34 -0.86 -3.74
C TRP A 25 2.57 -0.61 -2.90
N VAL A 26 3.25 -1.68 -2.49
CA VAL A 26 4.41 -1.58 -1.60
C VAL A 26 5.56 -2.36 -2.22
N GLU A 27 6.68 -1.69 -2.41
CA GLU A 27 7.91 -2.25 -2.95
C GLU A 27 9.01 -2.14 -1.89
N SER A 28 9.81 -3.20 -1.75
CA SER A 28 11.08 -3.07 -1.03
C SER A 28 12.05 -2.30 -1.91
N GLY A 29 12.65 -1.23 -1.41
CA GLY A 29 13.76 -0.56 -2.10
C GLY A 29 14.90 -1.54 -2.39
N THR A 30 15.60 -1.35 -3.51
CA THR A 30 16.67 -2.24 -3.97
C THR A 30 17.81 -2.30 -2.94
N SER A 31 18.33 -3.51 -2.71
CA SER A 31 19.37 -3.76 -1.69
C SER A 31 20.76 -3.22 -2.05
N ASP A 32 20.95 -2.78 -3.30
CA ASP A 32 22.27 -2.44 -3.86
C ASP A 32 22.57 -0.93 -3.75
N GLY A 33 22.58 -0.38 -2.52
CA GLY A 33 22.99 1.01 -2.28
C GLY A 33 22.73 1.56 -0.87
N GLU A 34 22.96 2.87 -0.70
CA GLU A 34 22.81 3.69 0.53
C GLU A 34 21.39 3.64 1.14
N ASN A 35 20.45 2.97 0.46
CA ASN A 35 19.01 2.94 0.74
C ASN A 35 18.52 1.54 1.14
N SER A 36 19.38 0.72 1.74
CA SER A 36 19.05 -0.68 2.13
C SER A 36 17.80 -0.81 3.00
N THR A 37 17.43 0.26 3.71
CA THR A 37 16.28 0.33 4.62
C THR A 37 15.08 1.09 4.02
N ALA A 38 15.08 1.36 2.71
CA ALA A 38 13.98 2.04 2.04
C ALA A 38 12.79 1.10 1.72
N ILE A 39 11.58 1.63 1.84
CA ILE A 39 10.29 1.06 1.44
C ILE A 39 9.60 2.08 0.56
N THR A 40 9.17 1.68 -0.62
CA THR A 40 8.38 2.55 -1.50
C THR A 40 6.91 2.18 -1.39
N ILE A 41 6.06 3.18 -1.12
CA ILE A 41 4.61 3.09 -1.21
C ILE A 41 4.14 3.87 -2.42
N ILE A 42 3.35 3.24 -3.28
CA ILE A 42 2.76 3.84 -4.47
C ILE A 42 1.25 3.90 -4.28
N SER A 43 0.69 5.08 -4.49
CA SER A 43 -0.74 5.35 -4.56
C SER A 43 -1.08 5.91 -5.95
N PRO A 44 -2.37 6.06 -6.32
CA PRO A 44 -2.75 6.58 -7.64
C PRO A 44 -2.22 7.99 -7.94
N GLU A 45 -1.96 8.79 -6.92
CA GLU A 45 -1.57 10.21 -7.05
C GLU A 45 -0.19 10.55 -6.47
N GLU A 46 0.44 9.60 -5.77
CA GLU A 46 1.70 9.81 -5.03
C GLU A 46 2.57 8.56 -4.99
N ARG A 47 3.88 8.78 -5.03
CA ARG A 47 4.89 7.79 -4.65
C ARG A 47 5.63 8.33 -3.42
N LEU A 48 5.73 7.51 -2.38
CA LEU A 48 6.34 7.84 -1.10
C LEU A 48 7.50 6.89 -0.86
N ASP A 49 8.67 7.44 -0.55
CA ASP A 49 9.83 6.65 -0.12
C ASP A 49 10.04 6.83 1.38
N LEU A 50 9.81 5.74 2.12
CA LEU A 50 9.99 5.64 3.55
C LEU A 50 11.36 5.03 3.82
N VAL A 51 12.09 5.56 4.80
CA VAL A 51 13.34 4.97 5.27
C VAL A 51 13.13 4.55 6.72
N ALA A 52 13.22 3.25 6.99
CA ALA A 52 13.17 2.77 8.37
C ALA A 52 14.54 2.99 9.06
N SER A 53 14.54 2.99 10.39
CA SER A 53 15.76 3.23 11.17
C SER A 53 16.68 2.00 11.17
N THR A 54 16.09 0.81 11.02
CA THR A 54 16.81 -0.47 11.00
C THR A 54 16.25 -1.41 9.92
N PRO A 55 17.06 -2.36 9.40
CA PRO A 55 16.58 -3.38 8.48
C PRO A 55 15.43 -4.21 9.05
N THR A 56 15.42 -4.46 10.37
CA THR A 56 14.35 -5.16 11.07
C THR A 56 13.05 -4.37 11.05
N GLU A 57 13.11 -3.07 11.38
CA GLU A 57 11.95 -2.18 11.30
C GLU A 57 11.39 -2.14 9.87
N LYS A 58 12.26 -2.11 8.84
CA LYS A 58 11.82 -2.21 7.44
C LYS A 58 11.06 -3.50 7.18
N ALA A 59 11.56 -4.64 7.66
CA ALA A 59 10.90 -5.93 7.47
C ALA A 59 9.52 -5.96 8.15
N GLU A 60 9.41 -5.43 9.37
CA GLU A 60 8.14 -5.32 10.10
C GLU A 60 7.12 -4.47 9.34
N TRP A 61 7.52 -3.31 8.83
CA TRP A 61 6.65 -2.46 8.02
C TRP A 61 6.21 -3.15 6.72
N LEU A 62 7.12 -3.81 6.00
CA LEU A 62 6.79 -4.55 4.78
C LEU A 62 5.79 -5.68 5.06
N ILE A 63 6.01 -6.44 6.13
CA ILE A 63 5.11 -7.53 6.54
C ILE A 63 3.74 -6.96 6.93
N ALA A 64 3.71 -5.91 7.76
CA ALA A 64 2.48 -5.32 8.26
C ALA A 64 1.64 -4.73 7.13
N LEU A 65 2.26 -3.92 6.24
CA LEU A 65 1.59 -3.31 5.10
C LEU A 65 1.04 -4.37 4.16
N ASN A 66 1.88 -5.29 3.68
CA ASN A 66 1.43 -6.28 2.70
C ASN A 66 0.39 -7.24 3.28
N SER A 67 0.54 -7.66 4.54
CA SER A 67 -0.47 -8.52 5.19
C SER A 67 -1.82 -7.83 5.30
N THR A 68 -1.83 -6.53 5.63
CA THR A 68 -3.08 -5.77 5.80
C THR A 68 -3.73 -5.49 4.45
N ILE A 69 -2.93 -5.17 3.42
CA ILE A 69 -3.39 -5.04 2.03
C ILE A 69 -3.96 -6.39 1.52
N SER A 70 -3.27 -7.51 1.76
CA SER A 70 -3.79 -8.85 1.42
C SER A 70 -5.14 -9.12 2.09
N LYS A 71 -5.28 -8.78 3.38
CA LYS A 71 -6.53 -8.97 4.13
C LYS A 71 -7.68 -8.16 3.55
N ILE A 72 -7.49 -6.86 3.26
CA ILE A 72 -8.58 -6.01 2.74
C ILE A 72 -9.00 -6.45 1.33
N LEU A 73 -8.05 -6.82 0.48
CA LEU A 73 -8.31 -7.29 -0.88
C LEU A 73 -9.03 -8.65 -0.89
N THR A 74 -8.72 -9.52 0.08
CA THR A 74 -9.37 -10.83 0.22
C THR A 74 -10.79 -10.70 0.78
N ARG A 75 -11.03 -9.80 1.76
CA ARG A 75 -12.38 -9.55 2.30
C ARG A 75 -13.39 -9.10 1.23
N ARG A 76 -12.93 -8.41 0.17
CA ARG A 76 -13.78 -7.97 -0.94
C ARG A 76 -14.15 -9.10 -1.90
N LYS A 77 -13.34 -10.17 -1.97
CA LYS A 77 -13.68 -11.39 -2.73
C LYS A 77 -14.59 -12.28 -1.87
N SER A 78 -15.90 -12.10 -1.97
CA SER A 78 -16.90 -13.02 -1.39
C SER A 78 -17.01 -14.37 -2.12
N LEU A 79 -15.92 -14.85 -2.73
CA LEU A 79 -15.90 -16.12 -3.46
C LEU A 79 -14.93 -17.08 -2.77
N PRO A 80 -15.31 -18.35 -2.57
CA PRO A 80 -14.46 -19.35 -1.94
C PRO A 80 -13.39 -19.78 -2.94
N CYS A 81 -12.37 -18.94 -3.11
CA CYS A 81 -11.24 -19.28 -3.96
C CYS A 81 -10.17 -19.92 -3.07
N PHE A 82 -10.12 -21.26 -3.16
CA PHE A 82 -9.03 -22.17 -2.79
C PHE A 82 -8.14 -21.75 -1.62
N HIS A 83 -8.34 -22.49 -0.54
CA HIS A 83 -7.50 -22.60 0.63
C HIS A 83 -6.03 -22.85 0.24
N ASP A 84 -5.27 -21.78 0.04
CA ASP A 84 -3.82 -21.83 0.03
C ASP A 84 -3.37 -21.46 1.44
N SER A 85 -3.04 -22.48 2.21
CA SER A 85 -2.68 -22.45 3.64
C SER A 85 -1.31 -21.82 3.91
N GLY A 86 -0.89 -20.86 3.10
CA GLY A 86 0.29 -20.03 3.33
C GLY A 86 -0.17 -18.65 3.76
N GLU A 87 0.39 -18.11 4.85
CA GLU A 87 0.33 -16.68 5.14
C GLU A 87 0.82 -15.92 3.90
N ARG A 88 -0.10 -15.50 3.02
CA ARG A 88 0.25 -14.70 1.85
C ARG A 88 0.57 -13.29 2.33
N PHE A 89 1.80 -13.12 2.80
CA PHE A 89 2.45 -11.85 3.05
C PHE A 89 2.61 -11.01 1.78
N THR A 90 2.17 -11.50 0.62
CA THR A 90 2.19 -10.79 -0.66
C THR A 90 0.76 -10.60 -1.16
N PRO A 91 0.31 -9.36 -1.44
CA PRO A 91 -1.03 -9.16 -1.96
C PRO A 91 -1.15 -9.63 -3.41
N PRO A 92 -2.38 -9.88 -3.91
CA PRO A 92 -2.61 -10.30 -5.29
C PRO A 92 -1.95 -9.35 -6.29
N ILE A 93 -1.39 -9.91 -7.38
CA ILE A 93 -0.79 -9.13 -8.46
C ILE A 93 -1.84 -8.25 -9.15
N ILE A 94 -3.02 -8.81 -9.39
CA ILE A 94 -4.14 -8.12 -10.05
C ILE A 94 -5.11 -7.63 -8.97
N ARG A 95 -5.35 -6.32 -8.90
CA ARG A 95 -6.16 -5.67 -7.85
C ARG A 95 -7.25 -4.81 -8.47
N HIS A 96 -8.44 -4.81 -7.89
CA HIS A 96 -9.51 -3.89 -8.29
C HIS A 96 -9.67 -2.79 -7.24
N ALA A 97 -9.66 -1.54 -7.68
CA ALA A 97 -9.77 -0.37 -6.81
C ALA A 97 -10.61 0.73 -7.47
N SER A 98 -11.21 1.57 -6.63
CA SER A 98 -11.85 2.81 -7.05
C SER A 98 -11.15 3.99 -6.37
N HIS A 99 -10.75 4.99 -7.15
CA HIS A 99 -10.05 6.16 -6.64
C HIS A 99 -10.62 7.43 -7.27
N THR A 100 -10.90 8.44 -6.43
CA THR A 100 -11.27 9.77 -6.90
C THR A 100 -10.08 10.70 -6.72
N PHE A 101 -9.64 11.30 -7.82
CA PHE A 101 -8.48 12.18 -7.84
C PHE A 101 -8.79 13.48 -7.11
N VAL A 102 -8.00 13.80 -6.08
CA VAL A 102 -8.24 15.00 -5.24
C VAL A 102 -7.27 16.13 -5.54
N LYS A 103 -6.10 15.82 -6.11
CA LYS A 103 -5.08 16.84 -6.36
C LYS A 103 -5.45 17.75 -7.53
N PRO A 104 -5.01 19.02 -7.51
CA PRO A 104 -5.15 19.91 -8.65
C PRO A 104 -4.53 19.32 -9.92
N GLY A 105 -5.26 19.32 -11.02
CA GLY A 105 -4.81 18.79 -12.31
C GLY A 105 -5.97 18.48 -13.25
N ILE A 106 -5.66 17.95 -14.43
CA ILE A 106 -6.66 17.63 -15.46
C ILE A 106 -7.64 16.53 -15.03
N TYR A 107 -7.23 15.68 -14.07
CA TYR A 107 -8.04 14.58 -13.56
C TYR A 107 -8.71 14.90 -12.23
N LYS A 108 -8.58 16.13 -11.70
CA LYS A 108 -9.22 16.49 -10.43
C LYS A 108 -10.72 16.19 -10.50
N ASP A 109 -11.24 15.55 -9.45
CA ASP A 109 -12.63 15.13 -9.28
C ASP A 109 -13.07 14.00 -10.24
N ALA A 110 -12.17 13.45 -11.08
CA ALA A 110 -12.45 12.24 -11.84
C ALA A 110 -12.35 11.00 -10.94
N THR A 111 -13.16 9.98 -11.23
CA THR A 111 -13.11 8.69 -10.55
C THR A 111 -12.63 7.61 -11.51
N TYR A 112 -11.53 6.95 -11.16
CA TYR A 112 -11.10 5.72 -11.80
C TYR A 112 -11.68 4.52 -11.05
N SER A 113 -12.30 3.58 -11.76
CA SER A 113 -12.70 2.28 -11.20
C SER A 113 -12.26 1.20 -12.17
N GLY A 114 -11.32 0.36 -11.74
CA GLY A 114 -10.76 -0.65 -12.61
C GLY A 114 -9.73 -1.53 -11.93
N THR A 115 -9.07 -2.33 -12.76
CA THR A 115 -8.05 -3.29 -12.35
C THR A 115 -6.66 -2.76 -12.66
N TRP A 116 -5.73 -2.96 -11.74
CA TRP A 116 -4.34 -2.52 -11.84
C TRP A 116 -3.39 -3.59 -11.30
#